data_AF-V5LTV6-F1
#
_entry.id   AF-V5LTV6-F1
#
_cell.length_a   1.000
_cell.length_b   1.000
_cell.length_c   1.000
_cell.angle_alpha   90.00
_cell.angle_beta   90.00
_cell.angle_gamma   90.00
#
_symmetry.space_group_name_H-M   'P 1'
#
loop_
_entity.id
_entity.type
_entity.pdbx_description
1 polymer ?
#
loop_
_entity_poly.entity_id
_entity_poly.type
_entity_poly.pdbx_seq_one_letter_code
_entity_poly.pdbx_strand_id
1 'polypeptide(L)'
;VHIANGMYGLILVEPPEGLPNVDRELYVMQGEFYTKGANGETGLQPFSMAKAIDEKAEYVVFNGSVGALTDARALQAKTGETVRLFVGNGGPNLTSSFHVIGEIFDRVNNEAGSAGERKRANDVDPAGRRRNRGDEARRTGDVPPLL
;
A
#
# COMPACT_ATOMS: atom_id res chain seq x y z
N VAL A 1 -23.08 -0.73 -6.26
CA VAL A 1 -22.97 -2.21 -6.37
C VAL A 1 -21.87 -2.66 -7.36
N HIS A 2 -20.98 -1.78 -7.87
CA HIS A 2 -19.91 -2.18 -8.80
C HIS A 2 -18.58 -2.46 -8.10
N ILE A 3 -18.12 -1.53 -7.26
CA ILE A 3 -16.84 -1.61 -6.55
C ILE A 3 -16.76 -2.87 -5.67
N ALA A 4 -17.80 -3.14 -4.86
CA ALA A 4 -17.89 -4.33 -4.01
C ALA A 4 -17.87 -5.68 -4.77
N ASN A 5 -18.06 -5.66 -6.10
CA ASN A 5 -17.93 -6.83 -6.97
C ASN A 5 -16.55 -6.90 -7.66
N GLY A 6 -15.58 -6.08 -7.25
CA GLY A 6 -14.20 -6.13 -7.74
C GLY A 6 -13.89 -5.19 -8.91
N MET A 7 -14.78 -4.25 -9.24
CA MET A 7 -14.55 -3.31 -10.35
C MET A 7 -13.65 -2.14 -9.91
N TYR A 8 -12.37 -2.41 -9.67
CA TYR A 8 -11.36 -1.43 -9.29
C TYR A 8 -9.96 -1.87 -9.76
N GLY A 9 -9.04 -0.91 -9.85
CA GLY A 9 -7.64 -1.14 -10.22
C GLY A 9 -6.79 0.09 -9.92
N LEU A 10 -5.50 0.01 -10.24
CA LEU A 10 -4.59 1.15 -10.19
C LEU A 10 -4.12 1.56 -11.59
N ILE A 11 -3.93 2.85 -11.75
CA ILE A 11 -3.18 3.45 -12.86
C ILE A 11 -2.02 4.23 -12.26
N LEU A 12 -0.81 3.97 -12.74
CA LEU A 12 0.37 4.75 -12.42
C LEU A 12 0.58 5.79 -13.51
N VAL A 13 0.76 7.05 -13.11
CA VAL A 13 1.18 8.12 -13.99
C VAL A 13 2.55 8.57 -13.51
N GLU A 14 3.59 8.19 -14.24
CA GLU A 14 4.95 8.57 -13.89
C GLU A 14 5.21 10.06 -14.09
N PRO A 15 6.08 10.67 -13.27
CA PRO A 15 6.59 11.99 -13.56
C PRO A 15 7.47 11.96 -14.82
N PRO A 16 7.73 13.10 -15.49
CA PRO A 16 8.54 13.14 -16.71
C PRO A 16 9.95 12.53 -16.57
N GLU A 17 10.55 12.65 -15.38
CA GLU A 17 11.86 12.07 -15.04
C GLU A 17 11.84 10.57 -14.72
N GLY A 18 10.65 9.97 -14.63
CA GLY A 18 10.44 8.57 -14.22
C GLY A 18 10.58 8.34 -12.71
N LEU A 19 10.27 7.12 -12.27
CA LEU A 19 10.51 6.71 -10.89
C LEU A 19 11.96 6.25 -10.66
N PRO A 20 12.50 6.34 -9.43
CA PRO A 20 13.78 5.73 -9.11
C PRO A 20 13.79 4.23 -9.44
N ASN A 21 14.90 3.70 -9.94
CA ASN A 21 15.00 2.27 -10.25
C ASN A 21 14.93 1.42 -8.97
N VAL A 22 14.27 0.27 -9.09
CA VAL A 22 14.20 -0.79 -8.06
C VAL A 22 14.32 -2.16 -8.75
N ASP A 23 14.67 -3.20 -8.01
CA ASP A 23 14.82 -4.55 -8.55
C ASP A 23 13.47 -5.21 -8.84
N ARG A 24 12.42 -4.88 -8.07
CA ARG A 24 11.06 -5.38 -8.26
C ARG A 24 10.00 -4.33 -8.02
N GLU A 25 8.99 -4.36 -8.87
CA GLU A 25 7.75 -3.63 -8.70
C GLU A 25 6.58 -4.62 -8.61
N LEU A 26 5.75 -4.48 -7.58
CA LEU A 26 4.65 -5.41 -7.31
C LEU A 26 3.35 -4.65 -7.15
N TYR A 27 2.26 -5.25 -7.62
CA TYR A 27 0.90 -4.72 -7.54
C TYR A 27 0.09 -5.47 -6.48
N VAL A 28 -0.44 -4.73 -5.53
CA VAL A 28 -1.30 -5.26 -4.45
C VAL A 28 -2.49 -4.35 -4.28
N MET A 29 -3.69 -4.91 -4.24
CA MET A 29 -4.91 -4.14 -4.00
C MET A 29 -5.77 -4.82 -2.95
N GLN A 30 -6.04 -4.10 -1.86
CA GLN A 30 -7.04 -4.51 -0.88
C GLN A 30 -8.43 -4.26 -1.45
N GLY A 31 -9.34 -5.17 -1.19
CA GLY A 31 -10.77 -4.89 -1.26
C GLY A 31 -11.53 -5.80 -0.31
N GLU A 32 -12.73 -5.37 0.04
CA GLU A 32 -13.63 -6.16 0.86
C GLU A 32 -14.91 -6.55 0.13
N PHE A 33 -15.41 -7.73 0.49
CA PHE A 33 -16.50 -8.42 -0.18
C PHE A 33 -17.58 -8.79 0.83
N TYR A 34 -18.83 -8.59 0.40
CA TYR A 34 -20.02 -8.73 1.22
C TYR A 34 -20.89 -9.85 0.67
N THR A 35 -20.72 -11.07 1.16
CA THR A 35 -21.51 -12.24 0.74
C THR A 35 -22.77 -12.39 1.59
N LYS A 36 -23.83 -12.97 1.02
CA LYS A 36 -25.02 -13.35 1.79
C LYS A 36 -24.69 -14.39 2.85
N GLY A 37 -24.02 -15.48 2.44
CA GLY A 37 -23.49 -16.47 3.36
C GLY A 37 -22.36 -15.93 4.23
N ALA A 38 -22.05 -16.66 5.28
CA ALA A 38 -20.95 -16.36 6.19
C ALA A 38 -19.58 -16.69 5.58
N ASN A 39 -18.51 -16.18 6.18
CA ASN A 39 -17.14 -16.59 5.85
C ASN A 39 -16.98 -18.12 5.88
N GLY A 40 -16.43 -18.69 4.82
CA GLY A 40 -16.22 -20.14 4.66
C GLY A 40 -17.44 -20.93 4.18
N GLU A 41 -18.61 -20.31 4.06
CA GLU A 41 -19.81 -20.99 3.56
C GLU A 41 -19.66 -21.37 2.08
N THR A 42 -19.78 -22.67 1.80
CA THR A 42 -19.55 -23.23 0.47
C THR A 42 -20.62 -22.84 -0.53
N GLY A 43 -20.26 -22.83 -1.82
CA GLY A 43 -21.18 -22.57 -2.93
C GLY A 43 -21.00 -21.18 -3.53
N LEU A 44 -21.78 -20.88 -4.58
CA LEU A 44 -21.77 -19.57 -5.22
C LEU A 44 -22.47 -18.57 -4.30
N GLN A 45 -21.69 -17.67 -3.71
CA GLN A 45 -22.18 -16.69 -2.75
C GLN A 45 -22.64 -15.39 -3.44
N PRO A 46 -23.93 -15.01 -3.35
CA PRO A 46 -24.41 -13.74 -3.88
C PRO A 46 -23.96 -12.56 -3.02
N PHE A 47 -23.90 -11.37 -3.63
CA PHE A 47 -23.68 -10.10 -2.93
C PHE A 47 -24.80 -9.78 -1.91
N SER A 48 -24.43 -9.17 -0.79
CA SER A 48 -25.32 -8.68 0.26
C SER A 48 -25.21 -7.16 0.41
N MET A 49 -26.21 -6.43 -0.08
CA MET A 49 -26.28 -4.97 0.06
C MET A 49 -26.39 -4.53 1.52
N ALA A 50 -27.15 -5.27 2.34
CA ALA A 50 -27.34 -4.94 3.75
C ALA A 50 -26.00 -4.96 4.51
N LYS A 51 -25.20 -6.02 4.33
CA LYS A 51 -23.87 -6.11 4.96
C LYS A 51 -22.91 -5.04 4.45
N ALA A 52 -23.01 -4.66 3.18
CA ALA A 52 -22.20 -3.60 2.59
C ALA A 52 -22.51 -2.23 3.18
N ILE A 53 -23.80 -1.90 3.38
CA ILE A 53 -24.21 -0.63 4.03
C ILE A 53 -23.78 -0.62 5.50
N ASP A 54 -23.87 -1.76 6.18
CA ASP A 54 -23.42 -1.93 7.58
C ASP A 54 -21.90 -2.00 7.74
N GLU A 55 -21.14 -1.96 6.65
CA GLU A 55 -19.68 -2.14 6.62
C GLU A 55 -19.18 -3.46 7.23
N LYS A 56 -20.04 -4.49 7.27
CA LYS A 56 -19.74 -5.82 7.83
C LYS A 56 -19.27 -6.78 6.75
N ALA A 57 -18.00 -6.64 6.36
CA ALA A 57 -17.40 -7.50 5.34
C ALA A 57 -17.22 -8.94 5.83
N GLU A 58 -17.45 -9.90 4.94
CA GLU A 58 -17.18 -11.33 5.21
C GLU A 58 -15.74 -11.70 4.80
N TYR A 59 -15.20 -10.97 3.82
CA TYR A 59 -13.84 -11.16 3.34
C TYR A 59 -13.19 -9.81 3.14
N VAL A 60 -11.98 -9.65 3.66
CA VAL A 60 -11.07 -8.56 3.32
C VAL A 60 -9.83 -9.23 2.75
N VAL A 61 -9.52 -8.97 1.48
CA VAL A 61 -8.51 -9.74 0.74
C VAL A 61 -7.61 -8.83 -0.06
N PHE A 62 -6.41 -9.32 -0.34
CA PHE A 62 -5.56 -8.76 -1.38
C PHE A 62 -5.81 -9.51 -2.69
N ASN A 63 -5.93 -8.76 -3.79
CA ASN A 63 -6.06 -9.26 -5.16
C ASN A 63 -7.25 -10.22 -5.37
N GLY A 64 -8.39 -9.90 -4.74
CA GLY A 64 -9.72 -10.42 -5.11
C GLY A 64 -10.09 -11.81 -4.60
N SER A 65 -9.20 -12.55 -3.92
CA SER A 65 -9.55 -13.84 -3.31
C SER A 65 -8.66 -14.20 -2.12
N VAL A 66 -9.17 -15.05 -1.23
CA VAL A 66 -8.39 -15.62 -0.14
C VAL A 66 -7.23 -16.43 -0.72
N GLY A 67 -6.01 -16.15 -0.28
CA GLY A 67 -4.80 -16.83 -0.75
C GLY A 67 -4.33 -16.42 -2.16
N ALA A 68 -4.85 -15.33 -2.75
CA ALA A 68 -4.44 -14.87 -4.08
C ALA A 68 -2.92 -14.64 -4.19
N LEU A 69 -2.28 -14.27 -3.09
CA LEU A 69 -0.84 -13.96 -2.98
C LEU A 69 -0.13 -14.87 -1.97
N THR A 70 -0.58 -16.12 -1.80
CA THR A 70 0.03 -17.11 -0.89
C THR A 70 0.56 -18.33 -1.64
N ASP A 71 1.36 -19.13 -0.94
CA ASP A 71 1.87 -20.43 -1.41
C ASP A 71 2.59 -20.31 -2.76
N ALA A 72 2.21 -21.11 -3.76
CA ALA A 72 2.78 -21.05 -5.10
C ALA A 72 2.59 -19.70 -5.82
N ARG A 73 1.68 -18.84 -5.32
CA ARG A 73 1.41 -17.49 -5.84
C ARG A 73 2.03 -16.39 -4.96
N ALA A 74 2.82 -16.76 -3.96
CA ALA A 74 3.47 -15.80 -3.08
C ALA A 74 4.41 -14.88 -3.85
N LEU A 75 4.40 -13.59 -3.47
CA LEU A 75 5.34 -12.59 -3.97
C LEU A 75 6.78 -13.03 -3.65
N GLN A 76 7.67 -12.96 -4.63
CA GLN A 76 9.06 -13.42 -4.52
C GLN A 76 10.03 -12.25 -4.59
N ALA A 77 11.02 -12.27 -3.71
CA ALA A 77 12.19 -11.40 -3.75
C ALA A 77 13.42 -12.16 -3.24
N LYS A 78 14.62 -11.72 -3.61
CA LYS A 78 15.90 -12.24 -3.14
C LYS A 78 16.50 -11.29 -2.14
N THR A 79 17.34 -11.82 -1.25
CA THR A 79 18.13 -11.00 -0.33
C THR A 79 18.94 -9.96 -1.11
N GLY A 80 18.85 -8.70 -0.69
CA GLY A 80 19.55 -7.57 -1.29
C GLY A 80 18.77 -6.85 -2.40
N GLU A 81 17.63 -7.36 -2.84
CA GLU A 81 16.77 -6.67 -3.80
C GLU A 81 15.95 -5.54 -3.14
N THR A 82 15.79 -4.45 -3.87
CA THR A 82 14.88 -3.34 -3.56
C THR A 82 13.51 -3.61 -4.17
N VAL A 83 12.45 -3.46 -3.35
CA VAL A 83 11.07 -3.76 -3.75
C VAL A 83 10.21 -2.51 -3.60
N ARG A 84 9.50 -2.14 -4.67
CA ARG A 84 8.41 -1.14 -4.66
C ARG A 84 7.07 -1.86 -4.70
N LEU A 85 6.19 -1.51 -3.77
CA LEU A 85 4.80 -1.99 -3.74
C LEU A 85 3.88 -0.85 -4.17
N PHE A 86 3.09 -1.07 -5.23
CA PHE A 86 1.94 -0.24 -5.55
C PHE A 86 0.72 -0.80 -4.83
N VAL A 87 0.36 -0.17 -3.71
CA VAL A 87 -0.69 -0.65 -2.81
C VAL A 87 -1.94 0.20 -2.96
N GLY A 88 -2.96 -0.40 -3.57
CA GLY A 88 -4.29 0.19 -3.70
C GLY A 88 -5.22 -0.27 -2.59
N ASN A 89 -6.21 0.54 -2.26
CA ASN A 89 -7.36 0.13 -1.47
C ASN A 89 -8.63 0.47 -2.24
N GLY A 90 -9.25 -0.55 -2.84
CA GLY A 90 -10.49 -0.40 -3.59
C GLY A 90 -11.71 -0.21 -2.69
N GLY A 91 -11.60 -0.49 -1.39
CA GLY A 91 -12.72 -0.48 -0.46
C GLY A 91 -13.78 -1.53 -0.83
N PRO A 92 -15.09 -1.20 -0.75
CA PRO A 92 -15.66 0.16 -0.82
C PRO A 92 -15.65 1.03 0.44
N ASN A 93 -15.54 0.48 1.64
CA ASN A 93 -15.78 1.16 2.92
C ASN A 93 -14.55 1.16 3.86
N LEU A 94 -13.77 0.07 3.89
CA LEU A 94 -12.72 -0.10 4.90
C LEU A 94 -11.44 0.67 4.55
N THR A 95 -10.76 1.17 5.58
CA THR A 95 -9.40 1.72 5.46
C THR A 95 -8.36 0.67 5.85
N SER A 96 -7.29 0.57 5.06
CA SER A 96 -6.19 -0.36 5.33
C SER A 96 -5.15 0.25 6.26
N SER A 97 -4.88 -0.40 7.40
CA SER A 97 -3.63 -0.19 8.15
C SER A 97 -2.56 -1.11 7.59
N PHE A 98 -2.05 -0.78 6.40
CA PHE A 98 -1.17 -1.65 5.63
C PHE A 98 0.18 -1.87 6.33
N HIS A 99 0.58 -3.13 6.44
CA HIS A 99 1.80 -3.55 7.10
C HIS A 99 2.36 -4.82 6.45
N VAL A 100 3.69 -4.92 6.38
CA VAL A 100 4.41 -6.13 5.96
C VAL A 100 5.13 -6.70 7.18
N ILE A 101 4.72 -7.90 7.60
CA ILE A 101 5.28 -8.57 8.79
C ILE A 101 6.77 -8.85 8.56
N GLY A 102 7.60 -8.48 9.52
CA GLY A 102 9.04 -8.71 9.50
C GLY A 102 9.84 -7.64 8.75
N GLU A 103 9.16 -6.67 8.13
CA GLU A 103 9.79 -5.55 7.42
C GLU A 103 9.36 -4.21 8.00
N ILE A 104 10.14 -3.19 7.68
CA ILE A 104 9.75 -1.79 7.91
C ILE A 104 9.87 -1.10 6.54
N PHE A 105 9.00 -0.13 6.24
CA PHE A 105 9.07 0.59 4.97
C PHE A 105 10.18 1.64 5.01
N ASP A 106 11.15 1.57 4.08
CA ASP A 106 12.17 2.63 3.89
C ASP A 106 11.53 3.97 3.57
N ARG A 107 10.57 3.94 2.65
CA ARG A 107 9.89 5.11 2.13
C ARG A 107 8.42 4.80 1.98
N VAL A 108 7.60 5.79 2.31
CA VAL A 108 6.15 5.77 2.07
C VAL A 108 5.74 7.08 1.42
N ASN A 109 5.17 6.99 0.23
CA ASN A 109 4.40 8.08 -0.38
C ASN A 109 3.00 8.04 0.25
N ASN A 110 2.81 8.80 1.34
CA ASN A 110 1.53 8.80 2.05
C ASN A 110 0.40 9.21 1.10
N GLU A 111 -0.67 8.42 1.07
CA GLU A 111 -1.82 8.63 0.19
C GLU A 111 -1.44 8.76 -1.30
N ALA A 112 -0.30 8.18 -1.71
CA ALA A 112 0.30 8.29 -3.03
C ALA A 112 0.61 9.74 -3.49
N GLY A 113 0.68 10.69 -2.55
CA GLY A 113 1.00 12.09 -2.82
C GLY A 113 2.48 12.35 -3.07
N SER A 114 2.78 13.51 -3.67
CA SER A 114 4.14 14.02 -3.90
C SER A 114 4.74 14.75 -2.69
N ALA A 115 3.92 15.07 -1.68
CA ALA A 115 4.37 15.79 -0.49
C ALA A 115 5.11 14.86 0.48
N GLY A 116 6.43 14.98 0.52
CA GLY A 116 7.27 14.51 1.62
C GLY A 116 7.17 13.00 1.90
N GLU A 117 7.96 12.21 1.17
CA GLU A 117 8.21 10.81 1.53
C GLU A 117 8.68 10.72 2.98
N ARG A 118 7.95 9.97 3.81
CA ARG A 118 8.47 9.64 5.13
C ARG A 118 9.55 8.58 4.93
N LYS A 119 10.79 8.98 5.17
CA LYS A 119 11.95 8.09 5.14
C LYS A 119 12.23 7.52 6.52
N ARG A 120 12.73 6.29 6.58
CA ARG A 120 13.27 5.73 7.84
C ARG A 120 14.35 6.65 8.39
N ALA A 121 14.43 6.75 9.71
CA ALA A 121 15.41 7.60 10.39
C ALA A 121 16.88 7.25 10.04
N ASN A 122 17.13 6.01 9.63
CA ASN A 122 18.44 5.50 9.25
C ASN A 122 18.52 5.14 7.76
N ASP A 123 17.63 5.68 6.91
CA ASP A 123 17.62 5.41 5.47
C ASP A 123 19.01 5.73 4.89
N VAL A 124 19.57 4.77 4.15
CA VAL A 124 20.83 4.93 3.45
C VAL A 124 20.45 5.26 2.01
N ASP A 125 20.83 6.45 1.57
CA ASP A 125 20.62 6.88 0.17
C ASP A 125 21.12 5.77 -0.78
N PRO A 126 20.46 5.46 -1.92
CA PRO A 126 20.95 4.51 -2.92
C PRO A 126 22.42 4.72 -3.34
N ALA A 127 23.00 5.90 -3.09
CA ALA A 127 24.44 6.16 -3.19
C ALA A 127 25.29 5.71 -1.97
N GLY A 128 24.76 4.91 -1.04
CA GLY A 128 25.44 4.38 0.15
C GLY A 128 25.68 5.38 1.29
N ARG A 129 25.07 6.57 1.26
CA ARG A 129 25.31 7.61 2.29
C ARG A 129 24.25 7.54 3.40
N ARG A 130 24.69 7.31 4.63
CA ARG A 130 23.88 7.58 5.83
C ARG A 130 23.73 9.09 5.99
N ARG A 131 22.49 9.59 5.96
CA ARG A 131 22.20 10.99 6.34
C ARG A 131 21.70 11.02 7.78
N ASN A 132 22.49 11.61 8.67
CA ASN A 132 22.03 11.86 10.03
C ASN A 132 21.13 13.10 10.04
N ARG A 133 20.01 13.00 10.76
CA ARG A 133 19.02 14.08 10.96
C ARG A 133 19.62 15.40 11.49
N GLY A 134 20.85 15.38 12.00
CA GLY A 134 21.57 16.57 12.47
C GLY A 134 22.04 17.53 11.37
N ASP A 135 22.12 17.09 10.10
CA ASP A 135 22.64 17.91 9.01
C ASP A 135 21.56 18.72 8.27
N GLU A 136 20.30 18.29 8.34
CA GLU A 136 19.15 19.00 7.72
C GLU A 136 18.74 20.24 8.53
N ALA A 137 18.90 20.22 9.85
CA ALA A 137 18.61 21.35 10.72
C ALA A 137 19.55 22.57 10.51
N ARG A 138 20.62 22.42 9.72
CA ARG A 138 21.57 23.49 9.41
C ARG A 138 21.35 24.15 8.04
N ARG A 139 20.35 23.72 7.26
CA ARG A 139 20.10 24.26 5.91
C ARG A 139 18.64 24.67 5.65
N THR A 140 17.94 25.13 6.67
CA THR A 140 16.73 25.93 6.49
C THR A 140 17.00 27.30 7.07
N GLY A 141 17.06 28.28 6.16
CA GLY A 141 17.44 29.64 6.42
C GLY A 141 16.58 30.34 7.47
N ASP A 142 17.24 31.30 8.08
CA ASP A 142 16.74 32.39 8.92
C ASP A 142 15.28 32.76 8.65
N VAL A 143 14.43 32.54 9.65
CA VAL A 143 13.20 33.30 9.84
C VAL A 143 13.45 34.23 11.02
N PRO A 144 13.48 35.57 10.83
CA PRO A 144 13.71 36.48 11.94
C PRO A 144 12.50 36.47 12.89
N PRO A 145 12.72 36.56 14.22
CA PRO A 145 11.62 36.67 15.17
C PRO A 145 10.95 38.03 14.99
N LEU A 146 9.63 38.02 14.80
CA LEU A 146 8.82 39.22 14.94
C LEU A 146 8.81 39.63 16.42
N LEU A 147 8.95 40.94 16.65
CA LEU A 147 8.87 41.63 17.94
C LEU A 147 7.64 41.23 18.76
#